data_AF-A0A3M0P0X2-F1
#
_entry.id   AF-A0A3M0P0X2-F1
#
_cell.length_a   1.000
_cell.length_b   1.000
_cell.length_c   1.000
_cell.angle_alpha   90.00
_cell.angle_beta   90.00
_cell.angle_gamma   90.00
#
_symmetry.space_group_name_H-M   'P 1'
#
loop_
_entity.id
_entity.type
_entity.pdbx_description
1 polymer ?
#
loop_
_entity_poly.entity_id
_entity_poly.type
_entity_poly.pdbx_seq_one_letter_code
_entity_poly.pdbx_strand_id
1 'polypeptide(L)'
;MKDKTPKSKKLTKIWWSFALFINIILTIQAILTQNIIGCISVTLFGLFIAKYGDPVIFENYNRQKEIKYQAAYKKRKEYEIRKRDK
;
A
#
# COMPACT_ATOMS: atom_id res chain seq x y z
N MET A 1 10.63 -4.76 -30.98
CA MET A 1 9.90 -4.71 -29.70
C MET A 1 10.85 -5.09 -28.58
N LYS A 2 11.31 -4.12 -27.75
CA LYS A 2 12.28 -4.37 -26.66
C LYS A 2 11.52 -4.79 -25.41
N ASP A 3 11.53 -6.09 -25.15
CA ASP A 3 11.15 -6.64 -23.86
C ASP A 3 12.23 -6.27 -22.81
N LYS A 4 11.92 -5.36 -21.89
CA LYS A 4 12.77 -5.03 -20.73
C LYS A 4 11.91 -4.71 -19.51
N THR A 5 11.14 -5.67 -18.98
CA THR A 5 10.27 -5.38 -17.81
C THR A 5 10.20 -6.45 -16.69
N PRO A 6 11.34 -6.97 -16.16
CA PRO A 6 11.29 -7.51 -14.78
C PRO A 6 12.19 -6.77 -13.75
N LYS A 7 13.20 -5.98 -14.15
CA LYS A 7 14.06 -5.27 -13.18
C LYS A 7 13.43 -4.01 -12.58
N SER A 8 12.65 -3.27 -13.37
CA SER A 8 12.05 -2.00 -12.95
C SER A 8 11.11 -2.17 -11.76
N LYS A 9 10.22 -3.16 -11.74
CA LYS A 9 9.26 -3.35 -10.64
C LYS A 9 9.93 -3.56 -9.27
N LYS A 10 11.05 -4.30 -9.22
CA LYS A 10 11.82 -4.50 -7.98
C LYS A 10 12.51 -3.21 -7.52
N LEU A 11 13.09 -2.46 -8.46
CA LEU A 11 13.70 -1.15 -8.18
C LEU A 11 12.67 -0.13 -7.71
N THR A 12 11.50 -0.08 -8.34
CA THR A 12 10.40 0.81 -7.93
C THR A 12 9.90 0.46 -6.54
N LYS A 13 9.77 -0.83 -6.21
CA LYS A 13 9.44 -1.29 -4.85
C LYS A 13 10.49 -0.86 -3.81
N ILE A 14 11.78 -1.02 -4.13
CA ILE A 14 12.88 -0.58 -3.26
C ILE A 14 12.86 0.94 -3.11
N TRP A 15 12.62 1.68 -4.19
CA TRP A 15 12.57 3.14 -4.19
C TRP A 15 11.47 3.69 -3.30
N TRP A 16 10.25 3.14 -3.40
CA TRP A 16 9.14 3.52 -2.54
C TRP A 16 9.34 3.10 -1.08
N SER A 17 9.95 1.92 -0.84
CA SER A 17 10.32 1.51 0.52
C SER A 17 11.37 2.44 1.13
N PHE A 18 12.33 2.92 0.32
CA PHE A 18 13.35 3.87 0.75
C PHE A 18 12.75 5.27 1.00
N ALA A 19 11.82 5.71 0.15
CA ALA A 19 11.08 6.95 0.37
C ALA A 19 10.28 6.92 1.68
N LEU A 20 9.65 5.78 2.01
CA LEU A 20 8.94 5.58 3.27
C LEU A 20 9.89 5.62 4.48
N PHE A 21 11.08 5.02 4.34
CA PHE A 21 12.14 5.08 5.36
C PHE A 21 12.64 6.51 5.60
N ILE A 22 12.89 7.28 4.53
CA ILE A 22 13.29 8.69 4.62
C ILE A 22 12.20 9.51 5.29
N ASN A 23 10.93 9.26 4.98
CA ASN A 23 9.80 9.99 5.57
C ASN A 23 9.76 9.84 7.10
N ILE A 24 10.03 8.64 7.62
CA ILE A 24 10.12 8.39 9.06
C ILE A 24 11.26 9.21 9.69
N ILE A 25 12.44 9.24 9.07
CA ILE A 25 13.58 10.05 9.57
C ILE A 25 13.23 11.54 9.56
N LEU A 26 12.59 12.03 8.49
CA LEU A 26 12.11 13.41 8.39
C LEU A 26 11.08 13.73 9.47
N THR A 27 10.20 12.79 9.80
CA THR A 27 9.20 12.95 10.86
C THR A 27 9.88 13.14 12.21
N ILE A 28 10.88 12.31 12.52
CA ILE A 28 11.63 12.39 13.78
C ILE A 28 12.36 13.75 13.87
N GLN A 29 13.00 14.20 12.80
CA GLN A 29 13.64 15.52 12.77
C GLN A 29 12.62 16.67 12.93
N ALA A 30 11.47 16.59 12.26
CA ALA A 30 10.44 17.64 12.34
C ALA A 30 9.87 17.77 13.77
N ILE A 31 9.71 16.64 14.47
CA ILE A 31 9.29 16.61 15.88
C ILE A 31 10.35 17.24 16.78
N LEU A 32 11.63 16.87 16.60
CA LEU A 32 12.74 17.42 17.39
C LEU A 32 12.90 18.94 17.22
N THR A 33 12.66 19.44 16.02
CA THR A 33 12.76 20.88 15.71
C THR A 33 11.52 21.67 16.15
N GLN A 34 10.48 21.02 16.71
CA GLN A 34 9.17 21.60 17.06
C GLN A 34 8.54 22.44 15.93
N ASN A 35 8.88 22.13 14.68
CA ASN A 35 8.48 22.94 13.54
C ASN A 35 7.13 22.43 13.01
N ILE A 36 6.05 23.10 13.44
CA ILE A 36 4.65 22.70 13.15
C ILE A 36 4.42 22.56 11.64
N ILE A 37 4.96 23.49 10.85
CA ILE A 37 4.83 23.49 9.37
C ILE A 37 5.58 22.29 8.77
N GLY A 38 6.75 21.96 9.32
CA GLY A 38 7.51 20.76 8.96
C GLY A 38 6.74 19.48 9.24
N CYS A 39 6.12 19.37 10.42
CA CYS A 39 5.29 18.21 10.77
C CYS A 39 4.11 18.02 9.81
N ILE A 40 3.40 19.10 9.46
CA ILE A 40 2.28 19.04 8.50
C ILE A 40 2.79 18.58 7.12
N SER A 41 3.89 19.15 6.65
CA SER A 41 4.47 18.80 5.35
C SER A 41 4.89 17.33 5.28
N VAL A 42 5.56 16.82 6.32
CA VAL A 42 5.99 15.42 6.39
C VAL A 42 4.79 14.48 6.46
N THR A 43 3.75 14.84 7.21
CA THR A 43 2.50 14.08 7.30
C THR A 43 1.81 13.98 5.94
N LEU A 44 1.70 15.09 5.20
CA LEU A 44 1.16 15.10 3.83
C LEU A 44 2.01 14.24 2.90
N PHE A 45 3.33 14.32 3.03
CA PHE A 45 4.25 13.50 2.25
C PHE A 45 4.09 12.00 2.56
N GLY A 46 3.85 11.65 3.83
CA GLY A 46 3.57 10.30 4.28
C GLY A 46 2.24 9.78 3.71
N LEU A 47 1.22 10.62 3.68
CA LEU A 47 -0.08 10.35 3.04
C LEU A 47 0.07 10.11 1.53
N PHE A 48 0.92 10.89 0.85
CA PHE A 48 1.22 10.67 -0.57
C PHE A 48 1.93 9.32 -0.78
N ILE A 49 2.92 8.99 0.04
CA ILE A 49 3.60 7.70 -0.02
C ILE A 49 2.64 6.55 0.31
N ALA A 50 1.72 6.70 1.26
CA ALA A 50 0.71 5.70 1.54
C ALA A 50 -0.27 5.54 0.37
N LYS A 51 -0.62 6.61 -0.34
CA LYS A 51 -1.55 6.52 -1.48
C LYS A 51 -0.92 5.86 -2.71
N TYR A 52 0.34 6.17 -3.02
CA TYR A 52 1.00 5.73 -4.26
C TYR A 52 2.03 4.62 -4.05
N GLY A 53 2.71 4.60 -2.89
CA GLY A 53 3.69 3.60 -2.51
C GLY A 53 3.07 2.32 -1.97
N ASP A 54 1.98 2.39 -1.22
CA ASP A 54 1.30 1.18 -0.68
C ASP A 54 0.89 0.16 -1.76
N PRO A 55 0.23 0.53 -2.88
CA PRO A 55 -0.08 -0.43 -3.95
C PRO A 55 1.17 -1.03 -4.61
N VAL A 56 2.31 -0.34 -4.59
CA VAL A 56 3.57 -0.80 -5.20
C VAL A 56 4.39 -1.67 -4.24
N ILE A 57 4.46 -1.28 -2.97
CA ILE A 57 5.18 -2.00 -1.91
C ILE A 57 4.42 -3.29 -1.57
N PHE A 58 3.10 -3.18 -1.43
CA PHE A 58 2.21 -4.24 -0.97
C PHE A 58 1.40 -4.90 -2.08
N GLU A 59 1.72 -4.72 -3.37
CA GLU A 59 1.00 -5.35 -4.50
C GLU A 59 0.72 -6.85 -4.24
N ASN A 60 1.73 -7.58 -3.75
CA ASN A 60 1.62 -9.00 -3.48
C ASN A 60 0.82 -9.32 -2.20
N TYR A 61 0.79 -8.42 -1.22
CA TYR A 61 0.03 -8.57 0.01
C TYR A 61 -1.46 -8.23 -0.21
N ASN A 62 -1.74 -7.17 -0.97
CA ASN A 62 -3.10 -6.80 -1.35
C ASN A 62 -3.76 -7.88 -2.22
N ARG A 63 -3.01 -8.46 -3.16
CA ARG A 63 -3.49 -9.60 -3.97
C ARG A 63 -3.93 -10.78 -3.09
N GLN A 64 -3.18 -11.09 -2.03
CA GLN A 64 -3.57 -12.14 -1.08
C GLN A 64 -4.81 -11.76 -0.24
N LYS A 65 -4.95 -10.49 0.14
CA LYS A 65 -6.15 -9.99 0.80
C LYS A 65 -7.37 -10.13 -0.11
N GLU A 66 -7.29 -9.71 -1.37
CA GLU A 66 -8.40 -9.81 -2.32
C GLU A 66 -8.84 -11.26 -2.53
N ILE A 67 -7.90 -12.21 -2.62
CA ILE A 67 -8.23 -13.64 -2.72
C ILE A 67 -9.04 -14.11 -1.50
N LYS A 68 -8.66 -13.69 -0.29
CA LYS A 68 -9.41 -14.02 0.94
C LYS A 68 -10.81 -13.38 0.95
N TYR A 69 -10.92 -12.12 0.51
CA TYR A 69 -12.21 -11.44 0.39
C TYR A 69 -13.14 -12.11 -0.63
N GLN A 70 -12.61 -12.47 -1.81
CA GLN A 70 -13.39 -13.17 -2.83
C GLN A 70 -13.84 -14.56 -2.36
N ALA A 71 -12.99 -15.30 -1.65
CA ALA A 71 -13.36 -16.59 -1.06
C ALA A 71 -14.49 -16.45 -0.03
N ALA A 72 -14.44 -15.43 0.83
CA ALA A 72 -15.50 -15.13 1.79
C ALA A 72 -16.81 -14.72 1.11
N TYR A 73 -16.72 -13.89 0.06
CA TYR A 73 -17.89 -13.47 -0.72
C TYR A 73 -18.56 -14.63 -1.45
N LYS A 74 -17.76 -15.53 -2.05
CA LYS A 74 -18.27 -16.72 -2.75
C LYS A 74 -19.03 -17.64 -1.80
N LYS A 75 -18.51 -17.87 -0.58
CA LYS A 75 -19.20 -18.65 0.46
C LYS A 75 -20.52 -18.02 0.91
N ARG A 76 -20.59 -16.68 1.01
CA ARG A 76 -21.82 -15.96 1.36
C ARG A 76 -22.88 -16.10 0.28
N LYS A 77 -22.51 -15.89 -0.99
CA LYS A 77 -23.43 -16.09 -2.13
C LYS A 77 -23.95 -17.52 -2.20
N GLU A 78 -23.08 -18.50 -2.00
CA GLU A 78 -23.46 -19.93 -2.02
C GLU A 78 -24.40 -20.31 -0.87
N TYR A 79 -24.31 -19.63 0.28
CA TYR A 79 -25.27 -19.76 1.37
C TYR A 79 -26.62 -19.11 1.04
N GLU A 80 -26.61 -17.92 0.44
CA GLU A 80 -27.83 -17.22 0.04
C GLU A 80 -28.61 -17.97 -1.05
N ILE A 81 -27.91 -18.55 -2.04
CA ILE A 81 -28.53 -19.38 -3.07
C ILE A 81 -29.16 -20.63 -2.43
N ARG A 82 -28.40 -21.36 -1.60
CA ARG A 82 -28.92 -22.54 -0.87
C ARG A 82 -30.10 -22.24 0.04
N LYS A 83 -30.21 -21.02 0.58
CA LYS A 83 -31.34 -20.59 1.40
C LYS A 83 -32.57 -20.24 0.55
N ARG A 84 -32.38 -19.82 -0.70
CA ARG A 84 -33.46 -19.50 -1.65
C ARG A 84 -34.07 -20.77 -2.27
N ASP A 85 -33.25 -21.80 -2.48
CA ASP A 85 -33.68 -23.08 -3.08
C ASP A 85 -34.30 -24.06 -2.05
N LYS A 86 -34.53 -23.62 -0.81
CA LYS A 86 -35.08 -24.40 0.31
C LYS A 86 -36.38 -23.77 0.80
#